data_AF-A0A0P9F0C1-F1
#
_entry.id   AF-A0A0P9F0C1-F1
#
_cell.length_a   1.000
_cell.length_b   1.000
_cell.length_c   1.000
_cell.angle_alpha   90.00
_cell.angle_beta   90.00
_cell.angle_gamma   90.00
#
_symmetry.space_group_name_H-M   'P 1'
#
loop_
_entity.id
_entity.type
_entity.pdbx_description
1 polymer ?
#
loop_
_entity_poly.entity_id
_entity_poly.type
_entity_poly.pdbx_seq_one_letter_code
_entity_poly.pdbx_strand_id
1 'polypeptide(L)'
;MAPSPLGRLRIVWHALAHEPLVDVASQIAHSDAHIRRLEYQGSPQVEVDEAERERTALVGQSHSAEVVELLAESERIVTALDRERAEANKHKLSLPKSTAAQVAERDQAFRKAEALADACEAADAVVDVGELALQRHLAARPAHSLAHARAYRHHRSSRRSSVDEHEDTSLARATRQHWSALSLRQRALYFGARHPLRAET
;
A
#
# COMPACT_ATOMS: atom_id res chain seq x y z
N MET A 1 22.66 14.05 11.03
CA MET A 1 22.47 12.57 11.04
C MET A 1 21.26 12.27 10.18
N ALA A 2 21.35 11.31 9.26
CA ALA A 2 20.20 10.91 8.46
C ALA A 2 19.15 10.22 9.35
N PRO A 3 17.84 10.46 9.14
CA PRO A 3 16.79 9.80 9.90
C PRO A 3 16.83 8.27 9.71
N SER A 4 16.50 7.53 10.76
CA SER A 4 16.34 6.07 10.68
C SER A 4 15.21 5.68 9.72
N PRO A 5 15.14 4.43 9.23
CA PRO A 5 14.05 3.98 8.36
C PRO A 5 12.66 4.27 8.93
N LEU A 6 12.46 3.97 10.23
CA LEU A 6 11.22 4.30 10.94
C LEU A 6 10.98 5.81 11.04
N GLY A 7 12.02 6.61 11.26
CA GLY A 7 11.92 8.06 11.28
C GLY A 7 11.47 8.62 9.92
N ARG A 8 12.05 8.12 8.83
CA ARG A 8 11.65 8.47 7.47
C ARG A 8 10.20 8.07 7.18
N LEU A 9 9.80 6.85 7.55
CA LEU A 9 8.44 6.37 7.36
C LEU A 9 7.42 7.25 8.07
N ARG A 10 7.72 7.66 9.32
CA ARG A 10 6.87 8.61 10.06
C ARG A 10 6.77 9.97 9.38
N ILE A 11 7.86 10.48 8.82
CA ILE A 11 7.86 11.75 8.07
C ILE A 11 6.96 11.63 6.83
N VAL A 12 7.09 10.54 6.07
CA VAL A 12 6.28 10.27 4.87
C VAL A 12 4.79 10.24 5.22
N TRP A 13 4.39 9.42 6.20
CA TRP A 13 2.99 9.29 6.59
C TRP A 13 2.44 10.55 7.24
N HIS A 14 3.27 11.31 7.95
CA HIS A 14 2.89 12.63 8.45
C HIS A 14 2.58 13.59 7.29
N ALA A 15 3.44 13.67 6.28
CA ALA A 15 3.20 14.52 5.11
C ALA A 15 1.92 14.13 4.37
N LEU A 16 1.70 12.84 4.14
CA LEU A 16 0.49 12.33 3.46
C LEU A 16 -0.81 12.64 4.23
N ALA A 17 -0.75 12.67 5.57
CA ALA A 17 -1.93 12.88 6.42
C ALA A 17 -2.29 14.36 6.63
N HIS A 18 -1.55 15.31 6.03
CA HIS A 18 -1.76 16.75 6.21
C HIS A 18 -1.98 17.46 4.88
N GLU A 19 -2.56 18.66 4.93
CA GLU A 19 -2.66 19.53 3.76
C GLU A 19 -1.27 19.92 3.24
N PRO A 20 -1.12 20.09 1.91
CA PRO A 20 -2.16 19.99 0.87
C PRO A 20 -2.39 18.56 0.35
N LEU A 21 -1.67 17.56 0.85
CA LEU A 21 -1.61 16.22 0.24
C LEU A 21 -2.78 15.32 0.62
N VAL A 22 -3.34 15.50 1.82
CA VAL A 22 -4.31 14.60 2.44
C VAL A 22 -5.52 14.30 1.55
N ASP A 23 -6.01 15.28 0.78
CA ASP A 23 -7.16 15.08 -0.11
C ASP A 23 -6.87 14.12 -1.26
N VAL A 24 -5.71 14.27 -1.88
CA VAL A 24 -5.28 13.44 -3.02
C VAL A 24 -4.81 12.08 -2.52
N ALA A 25 -4.03 12.05 -1.44
CA ALA A 25 -3.59 10.83 -0.77
C ALA A 25 -4.78 9.95 -0.36
N SER A 26 -5.83 10.52 0.21
CA SER A 26 -7.01 9.77 0.63
C SER A 26 -7.80 9.19 -0.56
N GLN A 27 -7.89 9.93 -1.67
CA GLN A 27 -8.56 9.44 -2.89
C GLN A 27 -7.76 8.34 -3.59
N ILE A 28 -6.43 8.48 -3.67
CA ILE A 28 -5.54 7.46 -4.25
C ILE A 28 -5.57 6.20 -3.39
N ALA A 29 -5.39 6.30 -2.08
CA ALA A 29 -5.43 5.16 -1.17
C ALA A 29 -6.77 4.40 -1.24
N HIS A 30 -7.88 5.13 -1.35
CA HIS A 30 -9.20 4.52 -1.54
C HIS A 30 -9.34 3.79 -2.88
N SER A 31 -8.84 4.39 -3.97
CA SER A 31 -8.87 3.77 -5.30
C SER A 31 -8.01 2.52 -5.35
N ASP A 32 -6.80 2.56 -4.78
CA ASP A 32 -5.90 1.41 -4.68
C ASP A 32 -6.54 0.26 -3.87
N ALA A 33 -7.20 0.57 -2.75
CA ALA A 33 -7.94 -0.41 -1.96
C ALA A 33 -9.14 -1.00 -2.73
N HIS A 34 -9.82 -0.19 -3.54
CA HIS A 34 -10.94 -0.64 -4.37
C HIS A 34 -10.48 -1.60 -5.47
N ILE A 35 -9.41 -1.26 -6.19
CA ILE A 35 -8.80 -2.11 -7.23
C ILE A 35 -8.42 -3.47 -6.64
N ARG A 36 -7.66 -3.49 -5.53
CA ARG A 36 -7.27 -4.73 -4.85
C ARG A 36 -8.46 -5.59 -4.44
N ARG A 37 -9.56 -4.97 -4.02
CA ARG A 37 -10.79 -5.68 -3.67
C ARG A 37 -11.41 -6.36 -4.89
N LEU A 38 -11.50 -5.65 -6.03
CA LEU A 38 -12.02 -6.20 -7.27
C LEU A 38 -11.18 -7.40 -7.74
N GLU A 39 -9.85 -7.26 -7.71
CA GLU A 39 -8.91 -8.34 -8.04
C GLU A 39 -9.10 -9.57 -7.14
N TYR A 40 -9.20 -9.36 -5.83
CA TYR A 40 -9.41 -10.44 -4.86
C TYR A 40 -10.75 -11.15 -5.05
N GLN A 41 -11.81 -10.40 -5.37
CA GLN A 41 -13.14 -10.95 -5.61
C GLN A 41 -13.26 -11.69 -6.95
N GLY A 42 -12.23 -11.60 -7.81
CA GLY A 42 -12.30 -12.13 -9.17
C GLY A 42 -13.34 -11.39 -10.01
N SER A 43 -13.53 -10.09 -9.75
CA SER A 43 -14.43 -9.24 -10.54
C SER A 43 -14.05 -9.29 -12.03
N PRO A 44 -15.02 -9.06 -12.93
CA PRO A 44 -14.74 -8.91 -14.35
C PRO A 44 -13.61 -7.91 -14.61
N GLN A 45 -12.69 -8.24 -15.53
CA GLN A 45 -11.56 -7.39 -15.88
C GLN A 45 -11.99 -5.96 -16.27
N VAL A 46 -13.18 -5.80 -16.86
CA VAL A 46 -13.75 -4.49 -17.21
C VAL A 46 -13.92 -3.59 -16.00
N GLU A 47 -14.32 -4.13 -14.85
CA GLU A 47 -14.48 -3.36 -13.60
C GLU A 47 -13.12 -2.94 -13.03
N VAL A 48 -12.12 -3.82 -13.11
CA VAL A 48 -10.74 -3.53 -12.70
C VAL A 48 -10.15 -2.42 -13.59
N ASP A 49 -10.28 -2.55 -14.91
CA ASP A 49 -9.79 -1.57 -15.87
C ASP A 49 -10.48 -0.21 -15.71
N GLU A 50 -11.77 -0.18 -15.36
CA GLU A 50 -12.49 1.07 -15.07
C GLU A 50 -11.93 1.75 -13.80
N ALA A 51 -11.75 0.99 -12.72
CA ALA A 51 -11.17 1.51 -11.48
C ALA A 51 -9.72 2.01 -11.68
N GLU A 52 -8.92 1.32 -12.50
CA GLU A 52 -7.57 1.78 -12.86
C GLU A 52 -7.57 3.09 -13.66
N ARG A 53 -8.53 3.26 -14.58
CA ARG A 53 -8.69 4.54 -15.31
C ARG A 53 -9.07 5.67 -14.37
N GLU A 54 -9.96 5.42 -13.41
CA GLU A 54 -10.33 6.41 -12.40
C GLU A 54 -9.13 6.80 -11.54
N ARG A 55 -8.35 5.81 -11.07
CA ARG A 55 -7.10 6.03 -10.35
C ARG A 55 -6.10 6.85 -11.16
N THR A 56 -5.92 6.52 -12.44
CA THR A 56 -5.01 7.26 -13.34
C THR A 56 -5.44 8.71 -13.51
N ALA A 57 -6.75 8.98 -13.59
CA ALA A 57 -7.27 10.33 -13.66
C ALA A 57 -7.02 11.13 -12.37
N LEU A 58 -7.04 10.50 -11.20
CA LEU A 58 -6.64 11.14 -9.93
C LEU A 58 -5.17 11.52 -9.92
N VAL A 59 -4.33 10.66 -10.50
CA VAL A 59 -2.88 10.93 -10.65
C VAL A 59 -2.60 12.11 -11.60
N GLY A 60 -3.58 12.56 -12.39
CA GLY A 60 -3.47 13.78 -13.21
C GLY A 60 -3.74 15.09 -12.47
N GLN A 61 -4.03 15.09 -11.17
CA GLN A 61 -4.37 16.28 -10.37
C GLN A 61 -3.13 16.97 -9.77
N SER A 62 -3.30 18.17 -9.19
CA SER A 62 -2.22 18.83 -8.43
C SER A 62 -1.76 17.93 -7.27
N HIS A 63 -0.46 17.94 -6.94
CA HIS A 63 0.18 17.17 -5.85
C HIS A 63 0.16 15.63 -5.97
N SER A 64 -0.44 15.07 -7.02
CA SER A 64 -0.51 13.62 -7.20
C SER A 64 0.87 12.96 -7.36
N ALA A 65 1.80 13.58 -8.08
CA ALA A 65 3.14 13.06 -8.29
C ALA A 65 3.88 12.94 -6.95
N GLU A 66 3.81 13.96 -6.10
CA GLU A 66 4.39 13.96 -4.76
C GLU A 66 3.77 12.88 -3.88
N VAL A 67 2.44 12.75 -3.90
CA VAL A 67 1.74 11.67 -3.17
C VAL A 67 2.19 10.29 -3.64
N VAL A 68 2.29 10.06 -4.94
CA VAL A 68 2.75 8.78 -5.51
C VAL A 68 4.20 8.50 -5.12
N GLU A 69 5.07 9.50 -5.15
CA GLU A 69 6.48 9.38 -4.74
C GLU A 69 6.61 9.02 -3.25
N LEU A 70 5.82 9.68 -2.39
CA LEU A 70 5.79 9.41 -0.95
C LEU A 70 5.25 8.01 -0.64
N LEU A 71 4.16 7.59 -1.27
CA LEU A 71 3.65 6.22 -1.13
C LEU A 71 4.67 5.18 -1.60
N ALA A 72 5.34 5.43 -2.74
CA ALA A 72 6.41 4.57 -3.24
C ALA A 72 7.65 4.59 -2.33
N GLU A 73 7.95 5.71 -1.65
CA GLU A 73 8.99 5.76 -0.63
C GLU A 73 8.64 4.93 0.61
N SER A 74 7.40 5.04 1.10
CA SER A 74 6.89 4.21 2.21
C SER A 74 7.07 2.72 1.89
N GLU A 75 6.63 2.28 0.71
CA GLU A 75 6.77 0.89 0.26
C GLU A 75 8.23 0.44 0.18
N ARG A 76 9.11 1.27 -0.38
CA ARG A 76 10.56 0.99 -0.44
C ARG A 76 11.17 0.81 0.96
N ILE A 77 10.77 1.64 1.93
CA ILE A 77 11.27 1.54 3.31
C ILE A 77 10.81 0.25 3.96
N VAL A 78 9.52 -0.08 3.87
CA VAL A 78 8.96 -1.31 4.46
C VAL A 78 9.60 -2.55 3.82
N THR A 79 9.70 -2.58 2.49
CA THR A 79 10.33 -3.68 1.75
C THR A 79 11.81 -3.87 2.14
N ALA A 80 12.54 -2.78 2.33
CA ALA A 80 13.93 -2.83 2.77
C ALA A 80 14.05 -3.42 4.19
N LEU A 81 13.19 -3.00 5.13
CA LEU A 81 13.16 -3.54 6.49
C LEU A 81 12.83 -5.03 6.50
N ASP A 82 11.84 -5.46 5.73
CA ASP A 82 11.46 -6.86 5.60
C ASP A 82 12.60 -7.71 5.02
N ARG A 83 13.31 -7.18 4.02
CA ARG A 83 14.48 -7.84 3.46
C ARG A 83 15.61 -7.98 4.49
N GLU A 84 15.93 -6.91 5.20
CA GLU A 84 16.96 -6.93 6.25
C GLU A 84 16.59 -7.92 7.37
N ARG A 85 15.32 -7.95 7.77
CA ARG A 85 14.81 -8.91 8.75
C ARG A 85 14.95 -10.35 8.25
N ALA A 86 14.60 -10.61 6.99
CA ALA A 86 14.73 -11.95 6.39
C ALA A 86 16.21 -12.39 6.33
N GLU A 87 17.11 -11.50 5.94
CA GLU A 87 18.55 -11.75 5.90
C GLU A 87 19.12 -12.00 7.30
N ALA A 88 18.72 -11.21 8.31
CA ALA A 88 19.11 -11.40 9.71
C ALA A 88 18.59 -12.73 10.29
N ASN A 89 17.36 -13.12 9.96
CA ASN A 89 16.78 -14.40 10.36
C ASN A 89 17.50 -15.58 9.72
N LYS A 90 17.89 -15.47 8.44
CA LYS A 90 18.70 -16.50 7.78
C LYS A 90 20.08 -16.61 8.42
N HIS A 91 20.71 -15.47 8.70
CA HIS A 91 22.05 -15.42 9.29
C HIS A 91 22.10 -16.06 10.68
N LYS A 92 21.20 -15.68 11.60
CA LYS A 92 21.21 -16.21 12.98
C LYS A 92 21.04 -17.74 13.05
N LEU A 93 20.33 -18.34 12.08
CA LEU A 93 20.12 -19.78 11.97
C LEU A 93 21.32 -20.53 11.35
N SER A 94 22.17 -19.82 10.62
CA SER A 94 23.35 -20.39 9.95
C SER A 94 24.61 -20.44 10.82
N LEU A 95 24.60 -19.78 11.98
CA LEU A 95 25.79 -19.62 12.82
C LEU A 95 26.12 -20.89 13.61
N PRO A 96 27.42 -21.29 13.68
CA PRO A 96 27.87 -22.44 14.45
C PRO A 96 27.76 -22.20 15.97
N LYS A 97 27.86 -23.27 16.76
CA LYS A 97 27.70 -23.25 18.24
C LYS A 97 28.79 -24.02 18.99
N SER A 98 29.93 -24.27 18.37
CA SER A 98 30.96 -25.16 18.92
C SER A 98 31.95 -24.44 19.84
N THR A 99 32.07 -23.12 19.76
CA THR A 99 32.95 -22.34 20.65
C THR A 99 32.22 -21.20 21.37
N ALA A 100 32.76 -20.74 22.50
CA ALA A 100 32.19 -19.61 23.24
C ALA A 100 32.10 -18.33 22.40
N ALA A 101 33.08 -18.07 21.51
CA ALA A 101 33.05 -16.93 20.61
C ALA A 101 31.89 -17.02 19.59
N GLN A 102 31.64 -18.22 19.06
CA GLN A 102 30.52 -18.46 18.13
C GLN A 102 29.16 -18.33 18.82
N VAL A 103 29.05 -18.77 20.08
CA VAL A 103 27.83 -18.55 20.87
C VAL A 103 27.56 -17.06 21.06
N ALA A 104 28.59 -16.26 21.38
CA ALA A 104 28.44 -14.82 21.53
C ALA A 104 28.03 -14.11 20.23
N GLU A 105 28.64 -14.49 19.10
CA GLU A 105 28.27 -13.99 17.76
C GLU A 105 26.81 -14.34 17.43
N ARG A 106 26.41 -15.58 17.70
CA ARG A 106 25.04 -16.04 17.51
C ARG A 106 24.08 -15.22 18.37
N ASP A 107 24.34 -15.05 19.65
CA ASP A 107 23.47 -14.31 20.55
C ASP A 107 23.37 -12.82 20.16
N GLN A 108 24.40 -12.24 19.55
CA GLN A 108 24.32 -10.92 18.92
C GLN A 108 23.43 -10.92 17.66
N ALA A 109 23.55 -11.93 16.80
CA ALA A 109 22.69 -12.08 15.63
C ALA A 109 21.21 -12.26 16.00
N PHE A 110 20.91 -12.98 17.09
CA PHE A 110 19.54 -13.11 17.61
C PHE A 110 18.99 -11.76 18.06
N ARG A 111 19.76 -11.00 18.87
CA ARG A 111 19.37 -9.64 19.30
C ARG A 111 19.12 -8.70 18.13
N LYS A 112 19.98 -8.76 17.09
CA LYS A 112 19.79 -7.95 15.87
C LYS A 112 18.49 -8.33 15.14
N ALA A 113 18.21 -9.63 15.01
CA ALA A 113 17.01 -10.09 14.31
C ALA A 113 15.72 -9.78 15.08
N GLU A 114 15.76 -9.80 16.41
CA GLU A 114 14.66 -9.35 17.27
C GLU A 114 14.43 -7.85 17.10
N ALA A 115 15.47 -7.02 17.19
CA ALA A 115 15.36 -5.58 16.95
C ALA A 115 14.82 -5.23 15.54
N LEU A 116 15.17 -6.01 14.52
CA LEU A 116 14.62 -5.87 13.17
C LEU A 116 13.16 -6.32 13.07
N ALA A 117 12.75 -7.34 13.82
CA ALA A 117 11.36 -7.76 13.90
C ALA A 117 10.52 -6.65 14.54
N ASP A 118 10.95 -6.10 15.67
CA ASP A 118 10.31 -4.97 16.35
C ASP A 118 10.22 -3.74 15.43
N ALA A 119 11.28 -3.48 14.65
CA ALA A 119 11.29 -2.39 13.67
C ALA A 119 10.28 -2.60 12.53
N CYS A 120 10.12 -3.83 12.03
CA CYS A 120 9.09 -4.13 11.03
C CYS A 120 7.68 -3.97 11.62
N GLU A 121 7.45 -4.45 12.84
CA GLU A 121 6.15 -4.28 13.51
C GLU A 121 5.81 -2.81 13.76
N ALA A 122 6.79 -2.02 14.17
CA ALA A 122 6.64 -0.57 14.32
C ALA A 122 6.39 0.12 12.97
N ALA A 123 6.99 -0.38 11.88
CA ALA A 123 6.78 0.16 10.54
C ALA A 123 5.34 -0.09 10.07
N ASP A 124 4.86 -1.33 10.23
CA ASP A 124 3.48 -1.71 9.94
C ASP A 124 2.49 -0.84 10.72
N ALA A 125 2.73 -0.64 12.02
CA ALA A 125 1.87 0.20 12.85
C ALA A 125 1.82 1.67 12.38
N VAL A 126 2.92 2.20 11.84
CA VAL A 126 2.95 3.56 11.27
C VAL A 126 2.12 3.62 9.98
N VAL A 127 2.24 2.61 9.12
CA VAL A 127 1.44 2.50 7.89
C VAL A 127 -0.05 2.40 8.24
N ASP A 128 -0.43 1.48 9.14
CA ASP A 128 -1.83 1.26 9.54
C ASP A 128 -2.47 2.54 10.11
N VAL A 129 -1.76 3.27 10.97
CA VAL A 129 -2.24 4.54 11.53
C VAL A 129 -2.39 5.60 10.44
N GLY A 130 -1.45 5.66 9.50
CA GLY A 130 -1.48 6.59 8.39
C GLY A 130 -2.62 6.31 7.41
N GLU A 131 -2.81 5.05 7.01
CA GLU A 131 -3.93 4.63 6.16
C GLU A 131 -5.29 4.91 6.83
N LEU A 132 -5.41 4.64 8.13
CA LEU A 132 -6.61 4.96 8.90
C LEU A 132 -6.90 6.47 8.94
N ALA A 133 -5.87 7.30 9.02
CA ALA A 133 -6.01 8.76 8.97
C ALA A 133 -6.58 9.21 7.61
N LEU A 134 -6.04 8.67 6.50
CA LEU A 134 -6.54 8.95 5.15
C LEU A 134 -8.00 8.48 4.97
N GLN A 135 -8.34 7.29 5.46
CA GLN A 135 -9.71 6.77 5.41
C GLN A 135 -10.69 7.66 6.18
N ARG A 136 -10.31 8.09 7.39
CA ARG A 136 -11.12 9.00 8.21
C ARG A 136 -11.30 10.36 7.54
N HIS A 137 -10.24 10.89 6.93
CA HIS A 137 -10.30 12.13 6.17
C HIS A 137 -11.30 12.03 5.01
N LEU A 138 -11.22 10.96 4.22
CA LEU A 138 -12.16 10.74 3.12
C LEU A 138 -13.61 10.60 3.60
N ALA A 139 -13.84 9.87 4.70
CA ALA A 139 -15.17 9.68 5.28
C ALA A 139 -15.76 10.96 5.88
N ALA A 140 -14.92 11.87 6.37
CA ALA A 140 -15.34 13.16 6.91
C ALA A 140 -15.68 14.21 5.83
N ARG A 141 -15.41 13.92 4.54
CA ARG A 141 -15.73 14.87 3.46
C ARG A 141 -17.25 15.04 3.33
N PRO A 142 -17.75 16.29 3.30
CA PRO A 142 -19.15 16.54 3.00
C PRO A 142 -19.47 16.00 1.60
N ALA A 143 -20.54 15.20 1.49
CA ALA A 143 -20.97 14.49 0.28
C ALA A 143 -21.19 15.39 -0.96
N HIS A 144 -21.21 16.71 -0.78
CA HIS A 144 -21.38 17.70 -1.83
C HIS A 144 -20.19 17.80 -2.81
N SER A 145 -18.99 17.28 -2.49
CA SER A 145 -17.85 17.30 -3.44
C SER A 145 -17.78 16.08 -4.36
N LEU A 146 -18.40 14.95 -4.01
CA LEU A 146 -18.41 13.72 -4.82
C LEU A 146 -19.43 13.81 -5.97
N ALA A 147 -20.55 14.50 -5.75
CA ALA A 147 -21.56 14.75 -6.77
C ALA A 147 -21.06 15.71 -7.87
N HIS A 148 -20.29 16.74 -7.51
CA HIS A 148 -19.71 17.67 -8.49
C HIS A 148 -18.64 17.01 -9.36
N ALA A 149 -17.81 16.12 -8.81
CA ALA A 149 -16.81 15.37 -9.57
C ALA A 149 -17.45 14.40 -10.58
N ARG A 150 -18.55 13.72 -10.20
CA ARG A 150 -19.34 12.87 -11.13
C ARG A 150 -20.08 13.69 -12.19
N ALA A 151 -20.64 14.85 -11.84
CA ALA A 151 -21.35 15.73 -12.77
C ALA A 151 -20.42 16.36 -13.83
N TYR A 152 -19.19 16.73 -13.48
CA TYR A 152 -18.20 17.19 -14.46
C TYR A 152 -17.71 16.09 -15.41
N ARG A 153 -17.73 14.82 -14.96
CA ARG A 153 -17.27 13.66 -15.73
C ARG A 153 -18.22 13.32 -16.89
N HIS A 154 -19.54 13.48 -16.69
CA HIS A 154 -20.54 13.28 -17.75
C HIS A 154 -20.55 14.36 -18.84
N HIS A 155 -20.12 15.59 -18.54
CA HIS A 155 -20.05 16.64 -19.56
C HIS A 155 -18.80 16.61 -20.44
N ARG A 156 -17.69 16.00 -19.96
CA ARG A 156 -16.45 15.92 -20.73
C ARG A 156 -16.39 14.72 -21.68
N SER A 157 -17.01 13.59 -21.31
CA SER A 157 -17.10 12.41 -22.18
C SER A 157 -18.06 12.61 -23.36
N SER A 158 -19.04 13.50 -23.24
CA SER A 158 -19.97 13.81 -24.34
C SER A 158 -19.36 14.63 -25.49
N ARG A 159 -18.17 15.25 -25.31
CA ARG A 159 -17.53 16.10 -26.35
C ARG A 159 -16.33 15.48 -27.05
N ARG A 160 -15.86 14.29 -26.64
CA ARG A 160 -14.67 13.63 -27.20
C ARG A 160 -14.94 12.32 -27.94
N SER A 161 -16.20 11.93 -28.10
CA SER A 161 -16.61 10.69 -28.78
C SER A 161 -16.56 10.77 -30.32
N SER A 162 -15.47 11.25 -30.92
CA SER A 162 -15.32 11.10 -32.38
C SER A 162 -13.91 10.93 -32.94
N VAL A 163 -12.86 10.81 -32.13
CA VAL A 163 -11.50 10.67 -32.69
C VAL A 163 -10.66 9.74 -31.82
N ASP A 164 -10.05 8.75 -32.49
CA ASP A 164 -9.01 7.81 -32.06
C ASP A 164 -9.43 6.50 -31.39
N GLU A 165 -9.97 5.59 -32.21
CA GLU A 165 -9.73 4.16 -32.10
C GLU A 165 -8.45 3.79 -32.88
N HIS A 166 -7.30 3.71 -32.21
CA HIS A 166 -6.22 2.74 -32.46
C HIS A 166 -4.95 3.17 -31.69
N GLU A 167 -4.20 2.17 -31.21
CA GLU A 167 -2.91 2.27 -30.51
C GLU A 167 -3.00 2.55 -29.00
N ASP A 168 -3.11 1.49 -28.17
CA ASP A 168 -2.46 1.48 -26.84
C ASP A 168 -2.38 0.08 -26.16
N THR A 169 -2.38 -1.01 -26.95
CA THR A 169 -2.40 -2.38 -26.42
C THR A 169 -1.04 -2.92 -25.97
N SER A 170 0.05 -2.15 -26.12
CA SER A 170 1.42 -2.59 -25.83
C SER A 170 1.96 -2.12 -24.48
N LEU A 171 1.57 -0.93 -24.00
CA LEU A 171 1.97 -0.41 -22.67
C LEU A 171 1.25 -1.13 -21.52
N ALA A 172 0.02 -1.60 -21.75
CA ALA A 172 -0.79 -2.32 -20.77
C ALA A 172 -0.29 -3.74 -20.42
N ARG A 173 0.73 -4.26 -21.11
CA ARG A 173 1.36 -5.56 -20.80
C ARG A 173 2.63 -5.42 -19.95
N ALA A 174 3.36 -4.31 -20.08
CA ALA A 174 4.59 -4.09 -19.32
C ALA A 174 4.30 -3.77 -17.83
N THR A 175 3.13 -3.21 -17.53
CA THR A 175 2.66 -2.93 -16.15
C THR A 175 2.10 -4.16 -15.43
N ARG A 176 1.78 -5.25 -16.14
CA ARG A 176 1.20 -6.48 -15.55
C ARG A 176 2.19 -7.37 -14.79
N GLN A 177 3.50 -7.11 -14.86
CA GLN A 177 4.52 -7.98 -14.26
C GLN A 177 5.19 -7.44 -12.98
N HIS A 178 4.67 -6.39 -12.35
CA HIS A 178 5.32 -5.79 -11.16
C HIS A 178 4.62 -5.96 -9.81
N TRP A 179 3.48 -6.66 -9.73
CA TRP A 179 2.64 -6.64 -8.51
C TRP A 179 2.35 -8.00 -7.89
N SER A 180 3.28 -8.95 -8.03
CA SER A 180 3.27 -10.20 -7.27
C SER A 180 4.27 -10.15 -6.11
N ALA A 181 3.91 -9.45 -5.03
CA ALA A 181 4.55 -9.65 -3.73
C ALA A 181 3.55 -9.31 -2.62
N LEU A 182 2.58 -10.20 -2.43
CA LEU A 182 1.75 -10.21 -1.24
C LEU A 182 2.64 -10.18 0.02
N SER A 183 2.44 -9.21 0.92
CA SER A 183 3.09 -9.27 2.23
C SER A 183 2.47 -10.40 3.04
N LEU A 184 3.26 -11.13 3.83
CA LEU A 184 2.80 -12.28 4.61
C LEU A 184 1.64 -11.94 5.60
N ARG A 185 1.42 -10.66 5.91
CA ARG A 185 0.26 -10.18 6.70
C ARG A 185 -1.03 -10.02 5.89
N GLN A 186 -0.97 -9.95 4.55
CA GLN A 186 -2.15 -10.08 3.67
C GLN A 186 -2.76 -11.51 3.68
N ARG A 187 -2.19 -12.47 4.43
CA ARG A 187 -2.72 -13.83 4.56
C ARG A 187 -3.40 -14.17 5.89
N ALA A 188 -3.21 -13.41 6.99
CA ALA A 188 -3.63 -13.85 8.33
C ALA A 188 -4.69 -12.99 9.03
N LEU A 189 -4.93 -11.73 8.61
CA LEU A 189 -5.81 -10.80 9.35
C LEU A 189 -7.18 -10.53 8.71
N TYR A 190 -7.54 -11.21 7.62
CA TYR A 190 -8.94 -11.32 7.17
C TYR A 190 -9.65 -12.60 7.66
N PHE A 191 -8.97 -13.42 8.48
CA PHE A 191 -9.56 -14.51 9.25
C PHE A 191 -10.20 -13.96 10.54
N GLY A 192 -11.44 -13.48 10.46
CA GLY A 192 -12.10 -13.01 11.68
C GLY A 192 -13.47 -12.37 11.57
N ALA A 193 -14.40 -12.89 10.75
CA ALA A 193 -15.84 -12.87 11.03
C ALA A 193 -16.68 -13.45 9.87
N ARG A 194 -16.96 -14.75 9.94
CA ARG A 194 -18.31 -15.32 9.79
C ARG A 194 -18.25 -16.82 10.06
N HIS A 195 -18.25 -17.16 11.35
CA HIS A 195 -19.12 -18.24 11.79
C HIS A 195 -20.54 -17.65 11.86
N PRO A 196 -21.50 -18.10 11.05
CA PRO A 196 -22.85 -18.26 11.55
C PRO A 196 -22.94 -19.65 12.16
N LEU A 197 -23.31 -19.69 13.44
CA LEU A 197 -24.00 -20.82 14.02
C LEU A 197 -25.13 -21.25 13.07
N ARG A 198 -25.04 -22.43 12.49
CA ARG A 198 -26.21 -23.24 12.19
C ARG A 198 -26.19 -24.40 13.17
N ALA A 199 -26.84 -24.16 14.31
CA ALA A 199 -27.54 -25.21 15.01
C ALA A 199 -28.79 -25.59 14.21
N GLU A 200 -29.30 -26.79 14.48
CA GLU A 200 -30.54 -27.43 13.99
C GLU A 200 -30.38 -28.07 12.60
N THR A 201 -30.48 -29.39 12.42
CA THR A 201 -31.04 -30.52 13.21
C THR A 201 -30.39 -31.81 12.73
#